data_AF-A0A1Q3DK25-F1
#
_entry.id   AF-A0A1Q3DK25-F1
#
_cell.length_a   1.000
_cell.length_b   1.000
_cell.length_c   1.000
_cell.angle_alpha   90.00
_cell.angle_beta   90.00
_cell.angle_gamma   90.00
#
_symmetry.space_group_name_H-M   'P 1'
#
loop_
_entity.id
_entity.type
_entity.pdbx_description
1 polymer ?
#
loop_
_entity_poly.entity_id
_entity_poly.type
_entity_poly.pdbx_seq_one_letter_code
_entity_poly.pdbx_strand_id
1 'polypeptide(L)'
;MTSICFSSLSFGMAVLSFSCNSTIPPQHQVNVNHSSNNNRKCHQNVKSLIKTIGVPSIATPPQESLQRGNWVKLICGASFEDVVDIRNLSLVYTLAGVDCIDCAADASVVSAVNEGIEAAREIVPIRRPWVMISVNDDEDLHFRKAEFDPEDCPHDCSRPCEFVCPANAIQLHSTGTLGELEGGIVTERCYGCGRCFPVCPYDQIRAVMYIRDATATAELLHRNDVDAIEIHTNGRQTDLFKGLWDGLGDSTKHLRLVAVSLPDVGDTVISSMNNIYSIMEPHLCCFNLWQLDGRPMSGDIGRGATRESIAFAHRLAAAKDTPHGELRLWRIKSKCGIPLLRFKFSVIEIV
;
A
#
# COMPACT_ATOMS: atom_id res chain seq x y z
N MET A 1 48.46 45.07 12.02
CA MET A 1 47.60 44.70 13.16
C MET A 1 46.41 43.92 12.59
N THR A 2 46.26 42.65 13.02
CA THR A 2 45.02 41.85 13.16
C THR A 2 44.00 41.88 12.00
N SER A 3 43.84 40.88 11.14
CA SER A 3 43.55 39.42 11.28
C SER A 3 42.21 39.07 11.95
N ILE A 4 41.63 37.94 11.47
CA ILE A 4 40.46 37.14 11.92
C ILE A 4 39.19 37.39 11.08
N CYS A 5 38.48 36.41 10.50
CA CYS A 5 38.71 34.99 10.19
C CYS A 5 37.62 34.58 9.18
N PHE A 6 37.98 33.81 8.16
CA PHE A 6 37.05 33.01 7.36
C PHE A 6 36.68 31.74 8.15
N SER A 7 35.39 31.44 8.30
CA SER A 7 34.92 30.11 8.67
C SER A 7 34.24 29.46 7.47
N SER A 8 35.03 28.67 6.77
CA SER A 8 34.59 27.66 5.82
C SER A 8 33.83 26.55 6.54
N LEU A 9 32.52 26.42 6.33
CA LEU A 9 31.83 25.14 6.53
C LEU A 9 31.97 24.33 5.24
N SER A 10 32.98 23.48 5.23
CA SER A 10 33.10 22.39 4.27
C SER A 10 32.03 21.34 4.59
N PHE A 11 30.93 21.32 3.82
CA PHE A 11 30.10 20.13 3.74
C PHE A 11 30.70 19.25 2.64
N GLY A 12 31.36 18.18 3.06
CA GLY A 12 31.89 17.17 2.14
C GLY A 12 30.76 16.59 1.29
N MET A 13 30.75 16.91 -0.01
CA MET A 13 30.05 16.11 -1.01
C MET A 13 30.74 14.75 -1.08
N ALA A 14 30.25 13.78 -0.30
CA ALA A 14 30.49 12.39 -0.60
C ALA A 14 29.58 12.02 -1.79
N VAL A 15 30.11 12.16 -3.01
CA VAL A 15 29.52 11.56 -4.21
C VAL A 15 29.73 10.04 -4.08
N LEU A 16 28.73 9.34 -3.56
CA LEU A 16 28.66 7.88 -3.67
C LEU A 16 27.72 7.57 -4.83
N SER A 17 28.33 7.27 -5.98
CA SER A 17 27.64 6.74 -7.15
C SER A 17 27.14 5.33 -6.83
N PHE A 18 25.83 5.15 -6.72
CA PHE A 18 25.22 3.83 -6.86
C PHE A 18 24.71 3.70 -8.29
N SER A 19 25.45 2.93 -9.10
CA SER A 19 25.02 2.51 -10.43
C SER A 19 24.19 1.23 -10.30
N CYS A 20 22.87 1.35 -10.27
CA CYS A 20 22.01 0.21 -10.57
C CYS A 20 21.97 0.02 -12.09
N ASN A 21 23.00 -0.63 -12.64
CA ASN A 21 22.96 -1.13 -14.01
C ASN A 21 22.25 -2.48 -14.02
N SER A 22 20.93 -2.47 -14.11
CA SER A 22 20.15 -3.65 -14.52
C SER A 22 20.10 -3.71 -16.05
N THR A 23 21.24 -4.04 -16.67
CA THR A 23 21.26 -4.46 -18.07
C THR A 23 21.03 -5.97 -18.10
N ILE A 24 19.77 -6.39 -18.26
CA ILE A 24 19.44 -7.80 -18.57
C ILE A 24 19.69 -7.99 -20.08
N PRO A 25 20.62 -8.86 -20.51
CA PRO A 25 20.72 -9.23 -21.92
C PRO A 25 19.53 -10.12 -22.30
N PRO A 26 18.99 -10.02 -23.53
CA PRO A 26 17.85 -10.83 -23.92
C PRO A 26 18.31 -12.26 -24.22
N GLN A 27 17.78 -13.25 -23.50
CA GLN A 27 17.30 -14.56 -24.01
C GLN A 27 17.25 -15.63 -22.91
N HIS A 28 16.05 -16.09 -22.59
CA HIS A 28 15.59 -17.47 -22.87
C HIS A 28 14.14 -17.59 -22.41
N GLN A 29 13.19 -17.62 -23.36
CA GLN A 29 11.83 -18.08 -23.08
C GLN A 29 11.91 -19.57 -22.77
N VAL A 30 11.74 -19.94 -21.50
CA VAL A 30 11.56 -21.33 -21.08
C VAL A 30 10.07 -21.64 -21.18
N ASN A 31 9.71 -22.47 -22.15
CA ASN A 31 8.37 -22.98 -22.30
C ASN A 31 8.15 -24.08 -21.23
N VAL A 32 7.23 -23.87 -20.29
CA VAL A 32 6.98 -24.81 -19.18
C VAL A 32 5.62 -25.48 -19.39
N ASN A 33 5.64 -26.73 -19.82
CA ASN A 33 4.46 -27.60 -19.80
C ASN A 33 4.18 -28.08 -18.36
N HIS A 34 2.93 -27.92 -17.92
CA HIS A 34 2.49 -28.29 -16.59
C HIS A 34 2.15 -29.78 -16.48
N SER A 35 2.83 -30.49 -15.57
CA SER A 35 2.44 -31.81 -15.06
C SER A 35 2.64 -31.82 -13.54
N SER A 36 1.78 -32.54 -12.81
CA SER A 36 1.57 -32.43 -11.35
C SER A 36 2.74 -32.85 -10.46
N ASN A 37 3.88 -33.26 -11.04
CA ASN A 37 5.13 -33.54 -10.33
C ASN A 37 6.04 -32.29 -10.19
N ASN A 38 5.57 -31.11 -10.64
CA ASN A 38 6.35 -29.88 -10.77
C ASN A 38 6.55 -29.07 -9.48
N ASN A 39 5.71 -29.21 -8.45
CA ASN A 39 5.78 -28.31 -7.27
C ASN A 39 7.09 -28.45 -6.47
N ARG A 40 7.56 -29.70 -6.25
CA ARG A 40 8.84 -29.94 -5.54
C ARG A 40 10.04 -29.39 -6.33
N LYS A 41 10.01 -29.55 -7.66
CA LYS A 41 11.07 -29.05 -8.55
C LYS A 41 11.07 -27.52 -8.61
N CYS A 42 9.88 -26.90 -8.64
CA CYS A 42 9.72 -25.44 -8.58
C CYS A 42 10.25 -24.87 -7.25
N HIS A 43 9.86 -25.44 -6.11
CA HIS A 43 10.38 -25.03 -4.80
C HIS A 43 11.91 -25.15 -4.72
N GLN A 44 12.49 -26.24 -5.25
CA GLN A 44 13.94 -26.40 -5.30
C GLN A 44 14.63 -25.37 -6.19
N ASN A 45 14.04 -25.03 -7.33
CA ASN A 45 14.55 -23.99 -8.23
C ASN A 45 14.53 -22.61 -7.55
N VAL A 46 13.42 -22.25 -6.89
CA VAL A 46 13.32 -20.99 -6.14
C VAL A 46 14.34 -20.95 -5.00
N LYS A 47 14.47 -22.04 -4.22
CA LYS A 47 15.52 -22.16 -3.19
C LYS A 47 16.93 -21.99 -3.77
N SER A 48 17.20 -22.60 -4.92
CA SER A 48 18.50 -22.49 -5.59
C SER A 48 18.77 -21.07 -6.07
N LEU A 49 17.78 -20.41 -6.67
CA LEU A 49 17.86 -19.02 -7.12
C LEU A 49 18.15 -18.09 -5.95
N ILE A 50 17.39 -18.24 -4.86
CA ILE A 50 17.55 -17.45 -3.64
C ILE A 50 18.95 -17.67 -3.03
N LYS A 51 19.42 -18.91 -2.96
CA LYS A 51 20.79 -19.22 -2.49
C LYS A 51 21.87 -18.57 -3.37
N THR A 52 21.61 -18.43 -4.66
CA THR A 52 22.57 -17.89 -5.63
C THR A 52 22.61 -16.37 -5.60
N ILE A 53 21.45 -15.73 -5.60
CA ILE A 53 21.32 -14.26 -5.57
C ILE A 53 21.62 -13.72 -4.15
N GLY A 54 21.39 -14.55 -3.14
CA GLY A 54 21.27 -14.12 -1.75
C GLY A 54 19.91 -13.48 -1.51
N VAL A 55 19.31 -13.77 -0.36
CA VAL A 55 18.34 -12.84 0.20
C VAL A 55 19.16 -11.78 0.91
N PRO A 56 18.86 -10.48 0.76
CA PRO A 56 19.30 -9.51 1.75
C PRO A 56 18.75 -9.99 3.09
N SER A 57 19.58 -10.71 3.85
CA SER A 57 19.22 -11.21 5.17
C SER A 57 19.13 -9.98 6.06
N ILE A 58 17.99 -9.30 6.05
CA ILE A 58 17.69 -8.24 6.98
C ILE A 58 17.25 -8.95 8.26
N ALA A 59 18.24 -9.41 9.03
CA ALA A 59 18.04 -9.93 10.38
C ALA A 59 17.39 -8.88 11.30
N THR A 60 17.44 -7.60 10.90
CA THR A 60 16.77 -6.45 11.52
C THR A 60 15.26 -6.67 11.53
N PRO A 61 14.62 -6.81 12.70
CA PRO A 61 13.17 -6.92 12.82
C PRO A 61 12.46 -5.66 12.26
N PRO A 62 11.18 -5.76 11.83
CA PRO A 62 10.44 -4.62 11.28
C PRO A 62 10.49 -3.38 12.18
N GLN A 63 10.45 -3.60 13.49
CA GLN A 63 10.58 -2.57 14.52
C GLN A 63 11.88 -1.74 14.41
N GLU A 64 13.01 -2.41 14.20
CA GLU A 64 14.32 -1.75 14.12
C GLU A 64 14.48 -1.05 12.76
N SER A 65 13.93 -1.62 11.69
CA SER A 65 13.84 -0.95 10.38
C SER A 65 12.98 0.32 10.46
N LEU A 66 11.89 0.29 11.24
CA LEU A 66 11.07 1.45 11.55
C LEU A 66 11.95 2.51 12.23
N GLN A 67 12.53 2.23 13.40
CA GLN A 67 13.34 3.20 14.15
C GLN A 67 14.55 3.75 13.37
N ARG A 68 15.15 2.96 12.46
CA ARG A 68 16.29 3.39 11.63
C ARG A 68 15.90 4.18 10.38
N GLY A 69 14.60 4.28 10.07
CA GLY A 69 14.10 4.92 8.87
C GLY A 69 14.43 4.15 7.59
N ASN A 70 14.50 2.82 7.64
CA ASN A 70 14.75 1.95 6.49
C ASN A 70 13.57 0.96 6.25
N TRP A 71 12.38 1.29 6.76
CA TRP A 71 11.20 0.43 6.71
C TRP A 71 10.59 0.38 5.32
N VAL A 72 10.26 -0.83 4.85
CA VAL A 72 9.64 -1.09 3.55
C VAL A 72 8.29 -1.77 3.76
N LYS A 73 7.23 -1.22 3.18
CA LYS A 73 5.87 -1.81 3.16
C LYS A 73 5.51 -2.16 1.72
N LEU A 74 4.95 -3.35 1.54
CA LEU A 74 4.15 -3.68 0.36
C LEU A 74 2.73 -3.20 0.62
N ILE A 75 2.14 -2.48 -0.34
CA ILE A 75 0.73 -2.08 -0.30
C ILE A 75 -0.01 -2.95 -1.32
N CYS A 76 -0.83 -3.88 -0.84
CA CYS A 76 -1.72 -4.67 -1.70
C CYS A 76 -3.00 -3.89 -2.05
N GLY A 77 -3.34 -2.85 -1.27
CA GLY A 77 -4.47 -1.96 -1.50
C GLY A 77 -5.65 -2.22 -0.56
N ALA A 78 -6.27 -1.15 -0.06
CA ALA A 78 -7.40 -1.21 0.87
C ALA A 78 -8.69 -1.79 0.25
N SER A 79 -8.81 -1.70 -1.08
CA SER A 79 -9.91 -2.25 -1.90
C SER A 79 -9.59 -3.52 -2.67
N PHE A 80 -8.33 -3.95 -2.73
CA PHE A 80 -7.96 -5.16 -3.46
C PHE A 80 -8.12 -6.38 -2.55
N GLU A 81 -8.93 -7.33 -2.98
CA GLU A 81 -9.36 -8.49 -2.18
C GLU A 81 -9.20 -9.81 -2.94
N ASP A 82 -8.50 -9.84 -4.08
CA ASP A 82 -8.15 -11.09 -4.77
C ASP A 82 -7.13 -11.88 -3.94
N VAL A 83 -7.65 -12.83 -3.15
CA VAL A 83 -6.87 -13.64 -2.22
C VAL A 83 -5.76 -14.46 -2.90
N VAL A 84 -5.91 -14.84 -4.16
CA VAL A 84 -4.89 -15.61 -4.88
C VAL A 84 -3.69 -14.73 -5.19
N ASP A 85 -3.94 -13.54 -5.75
CA ASP A 85 -2.89 -12.59 -6.07
C ASP A 85 -2.23 -12.04 -4.80
N ILE A 86 -3.02 -11.72 -3.78
CA ILE A 86 -2.50 -11.22 -2.49
C ILE A 86 -1.60 -12.25 -1.81
N ARG A 87 -1.98 -13.53 -1.81
CA ARG A 87 -1.16 -14.61 -1.24
C ARG A 87 0.17 -14.76 -1.99
N ASN A 88 0.15 -14.66 -3.31
CA ASN A 88 1.36 -14.74 -4.14
C ASN A 88 2.26 -13.50 -3.97
N LEU A 89 1.69 -12.30 -3.94
CA LEU A 89 2.40 -11.06 -3.66
C LEU A 89 3.07 -11.12 -2.28
N SER A 90 2.32 -11.55 -1.26
CA SER A 90 2.82 -11.67 0.12
C SER A 90 4.00 -12.64 0.21
N LEU A 91 3.95 -13.76 -0.51
CA LEU A 91 5.07 -14.70 -0.61
C LEU A 91 6.30 -14.02 -1.23
N VAL A 92 6.15 -13.42 -2.42
CA VAL A 92 7.27 -12.83 -3.16
C VAL A 92 7.91 -11.68 -2.40
N TYR A 93 7.11 -10.81 -1.79
CA TYR A 93 7.62 -9.65 -1.05
C TYR A 93 8.16 -10.00 0.33
N THR A 94 7.63 -11.05 0.96
CA THR A 94 8.29 -11.63 2.12
C THR A 94 9.68 -12.13 1.75
N LEU A 95 9.84 -12.85 0.63
CA LEU A 95 11.17 -13.26 0.14
C LEU A 95 12.07 -12.07 -0.22
N ALA A 96 11.50 -10.94 -0.64
CA ALA A 96 12.25 -9.70 -0.90
C ALA A 96 12.65 -8.96 0.39
N GLY A 97 12.14 -9.36 1.55
CA GLY A 97 12.49 -8.78 2.84
C GLY A 97 11.73 -7.50 3.20
N VAL A 98 10.48 -7.32 2.74
CA VAL A 98 9.66 -6.19 3.21
C VAL A 98 9.45 -6.27 4.73
N ASP A 99 9.34 -5.14 5.40
CA ASP A 99 9.08 -5.06 6.84
C ASP A 99 7.59 -5.18 7.17
N CYS A 100 6.71 -4.84 6.22
CA CYS A 100 5.27 -4.89 6.39
C CYS A 100 4.55 -5.21 5.09
N ILE A 101 3.41 -5.90 5.20
CA ILE A 101 2.47 -6.14 4.12
C ILE A 101 1.13 -5.59 4.56
N ASP A 102 0.60 -4.67 3.76
CA ASP A 102 -0.66 -3.97 4.00
C ASP A 102 -1.73 -4.41 3.02
N CYS A 103 -2.92 -4.65 3.55
CA CYS A 103 -4.03 -5.23 2.82
C CYS A 103 -5.38 -4.72 3.31
N ALA A 104 -6.43 -5.03 2.53
CA ALA A 104 -7.80 -4.84 2.95
C ALA A 104 -8.09 -5.46 4.33
N ALA A 105 -8.85 -4.73 5.17
CA ALA A 105 -9.40 -5.23 6.42
C ALA A 105 -10.53 -6.25 6.18
N ASP A 106 -10.17 -7.41 5.66
CA ASP A 106 -11.05 -8.56 5.44
C ASP A 106 -10.40 -9.85 5.98
N ALA A 107 -11.23 -10.72 6.56
CA ALA A 107 -10.78 -11.95 7.21
C ALA A 107 -10.09 -12.93 6.25
N SER A 108 -10.57 -13.04 5.01
CA SER A 108 -10.02 -13.93 3.99
C SER A 108 -8.72 -13.37 3.42
N VAL A 109 -8.65 -12.05 3.23
CA VAL A 109 -7.45 -11.34 2.77
C VAL A 109 -6.31 -11.44 3.79
N VAL A 110 -6.57 -11.19 5.07
CA VAL A 110 -5.57 -11.35 6.14
C VAL A 110 -5.05 -12.79 6.19
N SER A 111 -5.93 -13.78 6.01
CA SER A 111 -5.54 -15.19 5.98
C SER A 111 -4.63 -15.49 4.78
N ALA A 112 -4.94 -14.94 3.60
CA ALA A 112 -4.14 -15.08 2.38
C ALA A 112 -2.75 -14.45 2.52
N VAL A 113 -2.66 -13.26 3.15
CA VAL A 113 -1.37 -12.62 3.46
C VAL A 113 -0.53 -13.51 4.37
N ASN A 114 -1.11 -13.99 5.47
CA ASN A 114 -0.42 -14.86 6.42
C ASN A 114 0.03 -16.18 5.78
N GLU A 115 -0.79 -16.79 4.92
CA GLU A 115 -0.40 -17.99 4.17
C GLU A 115 0.80 -17.73 3.25
N GLY A 116 0.80 -16.60 2.53
CA GLY A 116 1.93 -16.22 1.67
C GLY A 116 3.22 -15.99 2.46
N ILE A 117 3.13 -15.35 3.61
CA ILE A 117 4.25 -15.13 4.53
C ILE A 117 4.83 -16.47 5.01
N GLU A 118 4.00 -17.39 5.50
CA GLU A 118 4.49 -18.68 6.00
C GLU A 118 5.07 -19.54 4.87
N ALA A 119 4.46 -19.53 3.69
CA ALA A 119 5.01 -20.21 2.52
C ALA A 119 6.42 -19.69 2.15
N ALA A 120 6.67 -18.38 2.26
CA ALA A 120 8.01 -17.82 2.06
C ALA A 120 9.01 -18.30 3.13
N ARG A 121 8.58 -18.39 4.39
CA ARG A 121 9.41 -18.86 5.52
C ARG A 121 9.75 -20.35 5.46
N GLU A 122 8.88 -21.17 4.86
CA GLU A 122 9.17 -22.58 4.53
C GLU A 122 10.22 -22.71 3.41
N ILE A 123 10.31 -21.72 2.52
CA ILE A 123 11.29 -21.69 1.44
C ILE A 123 12.68 -21.40 2.00
N VAL A 124 12.81 -20.31 2.76
CA VAL A 124 14.03 -19.88 3.45
C VAL A 124 13.71 -19.33 4.84
N PRO A 125 14.59 -19.55 5.85
CA PRO A 125 14.43 -18.92 7.16
C PRO A 125 14.61 -17.40 7.06
N ILE A 126 13.51 -16.69 6.78
CA ILE A 126 13.44 -15.23 6.73
C ILE A 126 12.57 -14.70 7.87
N ARG A 127 12.83 -13.47 8.29
CA ARG A 127 11.99 -12.79 9.29
C ARG A 127 10.57 -12.60 8.76
N ARG A 128 9.60 -12.63 9.67
CA ARG A 128 8.21 -12.33 9.36
C ARG A 128 8.01 -10.82 9.20
N PRO A 129 7.42 -10.30 8.12
CA PRO A 129 6.93 -8.93 8.08
C PRO A 129 5.77 -8.75 9.06
N TRP A 130 5.44 -7.50 9.37
CA TRP A 130 4.17 -7.17 10.01
C TRP A 130 3.02 -7.28 9.00
N VAL A 131 1.85 -7.69 9.48
CA VAL A 131 0.60 -7.63 8.71
C VAL A 131 -0.16 -6.38 9.15
N MET A 132 -0.43 -5.49 8.20
CA MET A 132 -1.18 -4.26 8.39
C MET A 132 -2.52 -4.36 7.67
N ILE A 133 -3.59 -3.92 8.31
CA ILE A 133 -4.90 -3.77 7.67
C ILE A 133 -5.23 -2.28 7.50
N SER A 134 -5.77 -1.89 6.35
CA SER A 134 -6.21 -0.51 6.11
C SER A 134 -7.72 -0.35 6.32
N VAL A 135 -8.10 0.71 7.04
CA VAL A 135 -9.48 1.15 7.31
C VAL A 135 -9.62 2.66 7.07
N ASN A 136 -10.86 3.14 7.04
CA ASN A 136 -11.19 4.55 6.84
C ASN A 136 -12.22 5.02 7.88
N ASP A 137 -12.07 6.27 8.34
CA ASP A 137 -13.03 6.90 9.26
C ASP A 137 -14.24 7.53 8.53
N ASP A 138 -14.10 7.82 7.24
CA ASP A 138 -15.08 8.46 6.37
C ASP A 138 -14.89 8.02 4.90
N GLU A 139 -15.66 8.58 3.96
CA GLU A 139 -15.44 8.37 2.52
C GLU A 139 -13.99 8.70 2.10
N ASP A 140 -13.33 7.72 1.48
CA ASP A 140 -11.95 7.83 1.00
C ASP A 140 -11.81 7.14 -0.36
N LEU A 141 -11.05 7.75 -1.29
CA LEU A 141 -10.89 7.26 -2.66
C LEU A 141 -10.14 5.92 -2.75
N HIS A 142 -9.37 5.54 -1.73
CA HIS A 142 -8.73 4.24 -1.59
C HIS A 142 -9.73 3.14 -1.22
N PHE A 143 -10.93 3.51 -0.73
CA PHE A 143 -12.03 2.64 -0.32
C PHE A 143 -13.20 2.77 -1.29
N ARG A 144 -12.89 2.68 -2.58
CA ARG A 144 -13.90 2.67 -3.64
C ARG A 144 -13.76 1.51 -4.58
N LYS A 145 -14.87 1.17 -5.24
CA LYS A 145 -14.93 0.23 -6.36
C LYS A 145 -15.75 0.82 -7.49
N ALA A 146 -15.57 0.26 -8.69
CA ALA A 146 -16.45 0.53 -9.82
C ALA A 146 -17.70 -0.36 -9.69
N GLU A 147 -18.85 0.15 -10.12
CA GLU A 147 -20.09 -0.60 -10.21
C GLU A 147 -20.85 -0.17 -11.47
N PHE A 148 -21.50 -1.11 -12.14
CA PHE A 148 -22.46 -0.89 -13.21
C PHE A 148 -23.38 -2.10 -13.34
N ASP A 149 -24.57 -1.93 -13.91
CA ASP A 149 -25.44 -3.05 -14.29
C ASP A 149 -25.01 -3.59 -15.66
N PRO A 150 -24.61 -4.87 -15.77
CA PRO A 150 -24.26 -5.49 -17.05
C PRO A 150 -25.33 -5.35 -18.13
N GLU A 151 -26.61 -5.34 -17.74
CA GLU A 151 -27.76 -5.22 -18.64
C GLU A 151 -27.89 -3.80 -19.23
N ASP A 152 -27.35 -2.78 -18.55
CA ASP A 152 -27.30 -1.41 -19.04
C ASP A 152 -26.15 -1.17 -20.04
N CYS A 153 -25.27 -2.16 -20.26
CA CYS A 153 -24.17 -2.07 -21.20
C CYS A 153 -24.64 -2.39 -22.63
N PRO A 154 -24.58 -1.44 -23.59
CA PRO A 154 -25.05 -1.71 -24.96
C PRO A 154 -24.25 -2.84 -25.62
N HIS A 155 -24.93 -3.73 -26.36
CA HIS A 155 -24.28 -4.85 -27.04
C HIS A 155 -23.24 -4.43 -28.10
N ASP A 156 -23.43 -3.25 -28.70
CA ASP A 156 -22.52 -2.65 -29.68
C ASP A 156 -21.41 -1.80 -29.03
N CYS A 157 -21.35 -1.75 -27.70
CA CYS A 157 -20.25 -1.08 -26.98
C CYS A 157 -18.91 -1.76 -27.29
N SER A 158 -17.90 -0.95 -27.62
CA SER A 158 -16.53 -1.42 -27.83
C SER A 158 -15.77 -1.80 -26.55
N ARG A 159 -16.40 -1.58 -25.38
CA ARG A 159 -15.91 -1.90 -24.02
C ARG A 159 -14.47 -1.45 -23.74
N PRO A 160 -14.12 -0.17 -23.98
CA PRO A 160 -12.79 0.36 -23.64
C PRO A 160 -12.45 0.24 -22.14
N CYS A 161 -13.47 0.17 -21.29
CA CYS A 161 -13.34 -0.03 -19.85
C CYS A 161 -12.66 -1.36 -19.47
N GLU A 162 -12.88 -2.45 -20.22
CA GLU A 162 -12.22 -3.75 -19.99
C GLU A 162 -10.71 -3.62 -20.24
N PHE A 163 -10.33 -3.02 -21.35
CA PHE A 163 -8.92 -2.90 -21.76
C PHE A 163 -8.10 -1.96 -20.88
N VAL A 164 -8.72 -0.90 -20.34
CA VAL A 164 -8.00 0.06 -19.49
C VAL A 164 -7.87 -0.43 -18.05
N CYS A 165 -8.63 -1.46 -17.65
CA CYS A 165 -8.66 -1.98 -16.29
C CYS A 165 -7.37 -2.79 -15.99
N PRO A 166 -6.45 -2.28 -15.15
CA PRO A 166 -5.17 -2.94 -14.92
C PRO A 166 -5.31 -4.27 -14.14
N ALA A 167 -6.38 -4.43 -13.37
CA ALA A 167 -6.66 -5.65 -12.60
C ALA A 167 -7.53 -6.67 -13.37
N ASN A 168 -7.90 -6.41 -14.63
CA ASN A 168 -8.85 -7.23 -15.38
C ASN A 168 -10.13 -7.53 -14.58
N ALA A 169 -10.61 -6.51 -13.85
CA ALA A 169 -11.74 -6.60 -12.94
C ALA A 169 -13.08 -6.39 -13.65
N ILE A 170 -13.10 -6.19 -14.97
CA ILE A 170 -14.33 -6.07 -15.77
C ILE A 170 -14.35 -7.27 -16.71
N GLN A 171 -15.36 -8.12 -16.58
CA GLN A 171 -15.52 -9.32 -17.39
C GLN A 171 -16.96 -9.35 -17.89
N LEU A 172 -17.19 -8.96 -19.15
CA LEU A 172 -18.49 -9.12 -19.80
C LEU A 172 -18.37 -10.16 -20.92
N HIS A 173 -19.27 -11.13 -20.90
CA HIS A 173 -19.32 -12.19 -21.88
C HIS A 173 -20.70 -12.23 -22.55
N SER A 174 -20.71 -12.38 -23.87
CA SER A 174 -21.94 -12.63 -24.62
C SER A 174 -22.34 -14.09 -24.47
N THR A 175 -23.55 -14.34 -23.97
CA THR A 175 -24.05 -15.70 -23.66
C THR A 175 -24.54 -16.48 -24.88
N GLY A 176 -24.52 -15.87 -26.07
CA GLY A 176 -24.97 -16.52 -27.31
C GLY A 176 -26.49 -16.59 -27.47
N THR A 177 -27.28 -16.23 -26.46
CA THR A 177 -28.67 -15.79 -26.60
C THR A 177 -28.72 -14.36 -27.14
N LEU A 178 -29.79 -14.03 -27.87
CA LEU A 178 -29.99 -12.75 -28.55
C LEU A 178 -29.98 -11.58 -27.55
N GLY A 179 -28.80 -11.00 -27.31
CA GLY A 179 -28.65 -9.74 -26.57
C GLY A 179 -28.66 -9.87 -25.05
N GLU A 180 -28.06 -10.90 -24.47
CA GLU A 180 -27.80 -10.94 -23.01
C GLU A 180 -26.28 -10.86 -22.76
N LEU A 181 -25.87 -10.02 -21.82
CA LEU A 181 -24.49 -9.90 -21.37
C LEU A 181 -24.39 -10.41 -19.94
N GLU A 182 -23.65 -11.49 -19.73
CA GLU A 182 -23.33 -11.97 -18.39
C GLU A 182 -22.01 -11.40 -17.90
N GLY A 183 -21.90 -11.20 -16.58
CA GLY A 183 -20.68 -10.82 -15.91
C GLY A 183 -20.80 -9.48 -15.19
N GLY A 184 -19.79 -8.61 -15.33
CA GLY A 184 -19.75 -7.30 -14.68
C GLY A 184 -18.40 -7.01 -14.02
N ILE A 185 -18.44 -6.33 -12.89
CA ILE A 185 -17.26 -6.08 -12.07
C ILE A 185 -16.98 -7.29 -11.18
N VAL A 186 -15.77 -7.86 -11.30
CA VAL A 186 -15.22 -8.77 -10.29
C VAL A 186 -14.74 -7.92 -9.12
N THR A 187 -15.62 -7.77 -8.12
CA THR A 187 -15.46 -6.86 -6.99
C THR A 187 -14.14 -7.03 -6.27
N GLU A 188 -13.68 -8.26 -6.08
CA GLU A 188 -12.45 -8.60 -5.35
C GLU A 188 -11.19 -8.08 -6.06
N ARG A 189 -11.22 -8.00 -7.40
CA ARG A 189 -10.12 -7.48 -8.21
C ARG A 189 -10.17 -5.96 -8.38
N CYS A 190 -11.35 -5.37 -8.24
CA CYS A 190 -11.52 -3.93 -8.46
C CYS A 190 -10.99 -3.13 -7.27
N TYR A 191 -9.77 -2.62 -7.38
CA TYR A 191 -9.16 -1.77 -6.36
C TYR A 191 -9.51 -0.27 -6.49
N GLY A 192 -10.49 0.08 -7.33
CA GLY A 192 -10.97 1.47 -7.42
C GLY A 192 -10.07 2.46 -8.17
N CYS A 193 -9.26 1.98 -9.13
CA CYS A 193 -8.34 2.82 -9.91
C CYS A 193 -9.00 3.95 -10.72
N GLY A 194 -10.31 3.88 -10.93
CA GLY A 194 -11.11 4.88 -11.65
C GLY A 194 -10.80 5.07 -13.14
N ARG A 195 -9.91 4.27 -13.74
CA ARG A 195 -9.56 4.39 -15.17
C ARG A 195 -10.72 4.06 -16.10
N CYS A 196 -11.67 3.25 -15.65
CA CYS A 196 -12.85 2.86 -16.41
C CYS A 196 -13.89 3.98 -16.54
N PHE A 197 -13.96 4.91 -15.57
CA PHE A 197 -14.98 5.97 -15.56
C PHE A 197 -14.88 6.89 -16.80
N PRO A 198 -13.73 7.53 -17.10
CA PRO A 198 -13.68 8.50 -18.20
C PRO A 198 -13.69 7.86 -19.59
N VAL A 199 -13.53 6.53 -19.72
CA VAL A 199 -13.49 5.85 -21.02
C VAL A 199 -14.81 5.20 -21.40
N CYS A 200 -15.76 5.06 -20.47
CA CYS A 200 -17.07 4.48 -20.78
C CYS A 200 -17.84 5.42 -21.72
N PRO A 201 -18.16 5.02 -22.96
CA PRO A 201 -18.82 5.92 -23.91
C PRO A 201 -20.29 6.24 -23.56
N TYR A 202 -20.88 5.46 -22.66
CA TYR A 202 -22.28 5.62 -22.21
C TYR A 202 -22.40 6.08 -20.76
N ASP A 203 -21.28 6.39 -20.09
CA ASP A 203 -21.26 6.89 -18.70
C ASP A 203 -21.98 5.99 -17.67
N GLN A 204 -22.02 4.68 -17.91
CA GLN A 204 -22.74 3.72 -17.06
C GLN A 204 -21.95 3.24 -15.82
N ILE A 205 -20.65 3.55 -15.72
CA ILE A 205 -19.80 3.05 -14.65
C ILE A 205 -19.66 4.10 -13.57
N ARG A 206 -20.21 3.81 -12.39
CA ARG A 206 -20.14 4.69 -11.21
C ARG A 206 -19.10 4.23 -10.20
N ALA A 207 -18.64 5.17 -9.37
CA ALA A 207 -17.82 4.88 -8.22
C ALA A 207 -18.70 4.65 -6.99
N VAL A 208 -18.41 3.60 -6.23
CA VAL A 208 -19.04 3.33 -4.93
C VAL A 208 -17.98 3.35 -3.86
N MET A 209 -18.13 4.30 -2.94
CA MET A 209 -17.32 4.36 -1.73
C MET A 209 -17.91 3.40 -0.69
N TYR A 210 -17.06 2.84 0.16
CA TYR A 210 -17.51 2.07 1.32
C TYR A 210 -16.63 2.40 2.53
N ILE A 211 -17.17 2.10 3.71
CA ILE A 211 -16.49 2.31 4.98
C ILE A 211 -16.30 0.96 5.64
N ARG A 212 -15.10 0.69 6.16
CA ARG A 212 -14.83 -0.54 6.93
C ARG A 212 -15.57 -0.46 8.26
N ASP A 213 -16.31 -1.51 8.60
CA ASP A 213 -17.05 -1.59 9.86
C ASP A 213 -16.07 -1.70 11.04
N ALA A 214 -16.26 -0.84 12.05
CA ALA A 214 -15.39 -0.78 13.21
C ALA A 214 -15.47 -2.06 14.07
N THR A 215 -16.67 -2.65 14.18
CA THR A 215 -16.89 -3.88 14.97
C THR A 215 -16.19 -5.07 14.32
N ALA A 216 -16.41 -5.27 13.01
CA ALA A 216 -15.73 -6.31 12.24
C ALA A 216 -14.21 -6.13 12.24
N THR A 217 -13.72 -4.88 12.21
CA THR A 217 -12.30 -4.57 12.33
C THR A 217 -11.77 -4.95 13.72
N ALA A 218 -12.48 -4.62 14.79
CA ALA A 218 -12.09 -4.99 16.15
C ALA A 218 -12.04 -6.52 16.33
N GLU A 219 -13.02 -7.26 15.80
CA GLU A 219 -13.02 -8.72 15.77
C GLU A 219 -11.80 -9.29 15.02
N LEU A 220 -11.45 -8.68 13.89
CA LEU A 220 -10.27 -9.05 13.09
C LEU A 220 -8.97 -8.82 13.89
N LEU A 221 -8.84 -7.72 14.61
CA LEU A 221 -7.67 -7.42 15.46
C LEU A 221 -7.50 -8.42 16.62
N HIS A 222 -8.59 -9.01 17.13
CA HIS A 222 -8.52 -10.03 18.18
C HIS A 222 -7.98 -11.39 17.71
N ARG A 223 -7.89 -11.64 16.40
CA ARG A 223 -7.37 -12.92 15.85
C ARG A 223 -5.86 -13.13 16.09
N ASN A 224 -5.12 -12.11 16.51
CA ASN A 224 -3.66 -12.14 16.75
C ASN A 224 -2.82 -12.50 15.50
N ASP A 225 -3.36 -12.34 14.30
CA ASP A 225 -2.68 -12.52 13.01
C ASP A 225 -2.55 -11.20 12.21
N VAL A 226 -2.92 -10.08 12.84
CA VAL A 226 -2.72 -8.70 12.41
C VAL A 226 -1.79 -8.00 13.41
N ASP A 227 -0.76 -7.33 12.90
CA ASP A 227 0.24 -6.63 13.72
C ASP A 227 0.02 -5.12 13.77
N ALA A 228 -0.63 -4.54 12.75
CA ALA A 228 -0.71 -3.10 12.58
C ALA A 228 -2.03 -2.69 11.91
N ILE A 229 -2.40 -1.43 12.09
CA ILE A 229 -3.54 -0.82 11.39
C ILE A 229 -3.09 0.46 10.71
N GLU A 230 -3.65 0.72 9.53
CA GLU A 230 -3.61 2.01 8.87
C GLU A 230 -5.03 2.61 8.87
N ILE A 231 -5.17 3.81 9.42
CA ILE A 231 -6.43 4.54 9.45
C ILE A 231 -6.31 5.70 8.47
N HIS A 232 -7.08 5.64 7.39
CA HIS A 232 -7.27 6.75 6.47
C HIS A 232 -8.23 7.77 7.07
N THR A 233 -7.86 9.04 7.00
CA THR A 233 -8.68 10.15 7.45
C THR A 233 -8.66 11.32 6.49
N ASN A 234 -9.80 11.99 6.33
CA ASN A 234 -9.89 13.23 5.55
C ASN A 234 -9.20 14.42 6.27
N GLY A 235 -8.85 14.29 7.54
CA GLY A 235 -8.16 15.30 8.36
C GLY A 235 -8.97 16.56 8.67
N ARG A 236 -10.25 16.62 8.28
CA ARG A 236 -11.16 17.76 8.49
C ARG A 236 -12.15 17.50 9.62
N GLN A 237 -12.59 16.24 9.79
CA GLN A 237 -13.61 15.86 10.76
C GLN A 237 -13.06 14.83 11.75
N THR A 238 -12.73 15.28 12.96
CA THR A 238 -12.12 14.40 13.98
C THR A 238 -13.14 13.54 14.74
N ASP A 239 -14.44 13.87 14.66
CA ASP A 239 -15.48 13.11 15.35
C ASP A 239 -15.68 11.73 14.73
N LEU A 240 -15.55 11.61 13.41
CA LEU A 240 -15.62 10.34 12.70
C LEU A 240 -14.40 9.46 13.04
N PHE A 241 -13.20 10.05 13.05
CA PHE A 241 -12.00 9.39 13.54
C PHE A 241 -12.19 8.86 14.97
N LYS A 242 -12.74 9.69 15.85
CA LYS A 242 -13.04 9.30 17.24
C LYS A 242 -14.03 8.14 17.29
N GLY A 243 -15.10 8.17 16.50
CA GLY A 243 -16.09 7.10 16.42
C GLY A 243 -15.45 5.76 16.01
N LEU A 244 -14.60 5.78 14.98
CA LEU A 244 -13.83 4.60 14.56
C LEU A 244 -12.91 4.12 15.68
N TRP A 245 -12.10 5.02 16.25
CA TRP A 245 -11.12 4.67 17.29
C TRP A 245 -11.78 4.09 18.55
N ASP A 246 -12.87 4.70 19.02
CA ASP A 246 -13.67 4.19 20.13
C ASP A 246 -14.27 2.82 19.80
N GLY A 247 -14.72 2.62 18.55
CA GLY A 247 -15.27 1.35 18.07
C GLY A 247 -14.24 0.22 18.01
N LEU A 248 -12.97 0.53 17.73
CA LEU A 248 -11.87 -0.42 17.87
C LEU A 248 -11.64 -0.80 19.34
N GLY A 249 -11.79 0.17 20.26
CA GLY A 249 -11.73 -0.03 21.69
C GLY A 249 -10.48 -0.78 22.14
N ASP A 250 -10.67 -1.80 22.97
CA ASP A 250 -9.58 -2.59 23.57
C ASP A 250 -8.81 -3.46 22.57
N SER A 251 -9.34 -3.67 21.35
CA SER A 251 -8.63 -4.44 20.32
C SER A 251 -7.32 -3.77 19.88
N THR A 252 -7.20 -2.45 20.07
CA THR A 252 -5.98 -1.68 19.79
C THR A 252 -4.76 -2.13 20.60
N LYS A 253 -4.97 -2.81 21.74
CA LYS A 253 -3.90 -3.37 22.59
C LYS A 253 -3.13 -4.51 21.91
N HIS A 254 -3.68 -5.12 20.87
CA HIS A 254 -3.02 -6.17 20.08
C HIS A 254 -2.07 -5.62 19.02
N LEU A 255 -2.13 -4.31 18.75
CA LEU A 255 -1.35 -3.66 17.71
C LEU A 255 0.09 -3.38 18.15
N ARG A 256 1.00 -3.47 17.18
CA ARG A 256 2.39 -3.02 17.27
C ARG A 256 2.57 -1.64 16.66
N LEU A 257 1.71 -1.25 15.73
CA LEU A 257 1.79 0.02 15.02
C LEU A 257 0.39 0.51 14.64
N VAL A 258 0.11 1.77 14.90
CA VAL A 258 -1.00 2.52 14.32
C VAL A 258 -0.40 3.52 13.33
N ALA A 259 -0.80 3.42 12.07
CA ALA A 259 -0.52 4.40 11.04
C ALA A 259 -1.76 5.27 10.80
N VAL A 260 -1.60 6.58 10.72
CA VAL A 260 -2.67 7.51 10.32
C VAL A 260 -2.29 8.14 9.00
N SER A 261 -3.09 7.85 7.98
CA SER A 261 -2.92 8.33 6.61
C SER A 261 -3.81 9.54 6.37
N LEU A 262 -3.21 10.68 6.06
CA LEU A 262 -3.93 11.94 5.89
C LEU A 262 -3.47 12.74 4.66
N PRO A 263 -4.39 13.41 3.95
CA PRO A 263 -4.05 14.30 2.86
C PRO A 263 -3.49 15.62 3.38
N ASP A 264 -2.92 16.39 2.46
CA ASP A 264 -2.54 17.78 2.74
C ASP A 264 -3.78 18.68 2.78
N VAL A 265 -4.27 18.95 4.00
CA VAL A 265 -5.42 19.85 4.25
C VAL A 265 -5.02 21.32 4.39
N GLY A 266 -3.77 21.68 4.07
CA GLY A 266 -3.27 23.04 4.17
C GLY A 266 -2.92 23.45 5.60
N ASP A 267 -3.21 24.69 5.98
CA ASP A 267 -2.74 25.29 7.23
C ASP A 267 -3.30 24.62 8.49
N THR A 268 -4.42 23.90 8.39
CA THR A 268 -5.05 23.23 9.53
C THR A 268 -4.41 21.88 9.86
N VAL A 269 -3.49 21.38 9.03
CA VAL A 269 -3.01 20.00 9.12
C VAL A 269 -2.37 19.66 10.46
N ILE A 270 -1.57 20.56 11.04
CA ILE A 270 -0.93 20.35 12.35
C ILE A 270 -1.99 20.30 13.45
N SER A 271 -2.98 21.19 13.40
CA SER A 271 -4.10 21.17 14.35
C SER A 271 -4.88 19.87 14.25
N SER A 272 -5.15 19.40 13.04
CA SER A 272 -5.84 18.12 12.81
C SER A 272 -5.03 16.93 13.35
N MET A 273 -3.74 16.88 13.07
CA MET A 273 -2.84 15.83 13.59
C MET A 273 -2.80 15.84 15.13
N ASN A 274 -2.71 17.01 15.75
CA ASN A 274 -2.72 17.14 17.21
C ASN A 274 -4.05 16.66 17.81
N ASN A 275 -5.19 17.05 17.22
CA ASN A 275 -6.50 16.60 17.68
C ASN A 275 -6.66 15.07 17.55
N ILE A 276 -6.24 14.50 16.42
CA ILE A 276 -6.25 13.04 16.19
C ILE A 276 -5.34 12.34 17.20
N TYR A 277 -4.15 12.87 17.44
CA TYR A 277 -3.23 12.31 18.43
C TYR A 277 -3.84 12.31 19.83
N SER A 278 -4.47 13.42 20.26
CA SER A 278 -5.14 13.50 21.56
C SER A 278 -6.30 12.51 21.73
N ILE A 279 -6.95 12.10 20.62
CA ILE A 279 -7.95 11.03 20.64
C ILE A 279 -7.28 9.67 20.91
N MET A 280 -6.15 9.40 20.25
CA MET A 280 -5.46 8.11 20.35
C MET A 280 -4.67 7.95 21.65
N GLU A 281 -3.97 9.00 22.07
CA GLU A 281 -2.97 9.00 23.15
C GLU A 281 -3.40 8.27 24.44
N PRO A 282 -4.65 8.42 24.95
CA PRO A 282 -5.08 7.72 26.16
C PRO A 282 -5.02 6.18 26.08
N HIS A 283 -5.13 5.61 24.88
CA HIS A 283 -5.19 4.16 24.65
C HIS A 283 -4.10 3.65 23.70
N LEU A 284 -3.23 4.53 23.19
CA LEU A 284 -2.18 4.19 22.25
C LEU A 284 -1.01 3.51 22.96
N CYS A 285 -0.95 2.18 22.86
CA CYS A 285 0.07 1.36 23.54
C CYS A 285 1.22 0.89 22.62
N CYS A 286 1.31 1.44 21.40
CA CYS A 286 2.19 0.95 20.35
C CYS A 286 2.82 2.10 19.53
N PHE A 287 3.55 1.79 18.46
CA PHE A 287 4.17 2.83 17.62
C PHE A 287 3.11 3.66 16.91
N ASN A 288 3.33 4.98 16.84
CA ASN A 288 2.55 5.88 16.02
C ASN A 288 3.30 6.25 14.75
N LEU A 289 2.64 6.14 13.61
CA LEU A 289 3.17 6.51 12.31
C LEU A 289 2.24 7.46 11.59
N TRP A 290 2.75 8.62 11.16
CA TRP A 290 2.01 9.53 10.30
C TRP A 290 2.37 9.28 8.84
N GLN A 291 1.38 8.89 8.04
CA GLN A 291 1.51 8.66 6.61
C GLN A 291 0.96 9.87 5.84
N LEU A 292 1.89 10.60 5.24
CA LEU A 292 1.61 11.88 4.58
C LEU A 292 1.30 11.65 3.10
N ASP A 293 0.06 11.31 2.78
CA ASP A 293 -0.37 10.96 1.42
C ASP A 293 -0.28 12.16 0.46
N GLY A 294 -0.42 13.39 0.97
CA GLY A 294 -0.44 14.59 0.14
C GLY A 294 -1.72 14.66 -0.68
N ARG A 295 -1.61 14.49 -2.01
CA ARG A 295 -2.80 14.30 -2.86
C ARG A 295 -3.11 12.81 -2.96
N PRO A 296 -4.34 12.39 -2.61
CA PRO A 296 -4.74 10.98 -2.65
C PRO A 296 -4.49 10.32 -4.01
N MET A 297 -4.09 9.05 -3.99
CA MET A 297 -3.87 8.28 -5.20
C MET A 297 -5.22 7.84 -5.78
N SER A 298 -5.68 8.52 -6.82
CA SER A 298 -6.97 8.22 -7.46
C SER A 298 -6.88 7.17 -8.58
N GLY A 299 -5.71 6.55 -8.78
CA GLY A 299 -5.44 5.66 -9.92
C GLY A 299 -5.34 6.38 -11.28
N ASP A 300 -5.45 7.71 -11.28
CA ASP A 300 -5.23 8.55 -12.45
C ASP A 300 -3.77 8.42 -12.95
N ILE A 301 -3.58 8.68 -14.25
CA ILE A 301 -2.25 8.77 -14.86
C ILE A 301 -1.67 10.18 -14.63
N GLY A 302 -2.25 10.94 -13.69
CA GLY A 302 -1.93 12.33 -13.42
C GLY A 302 -0.50 12.50 -12.90
N ARG A 303 0.19 13.52 -13.40
CA ARG A 303 1.45 13.97 -12.80
C ARG A 303 1.09 14.78 -11.55
N GLY A 304 1.72 14.51 -10.40
CA GLY A 304 1.58 15.40 -9.23
C GLY A 304 1.76 14.75 -7.87
N ALA A 305 1.14 13.58 -7.63
CA ALA A 305 1.01 13.00 -6.29
C ALA A 305 2.33 12.93 -5.49
N THR A 306 3.41 12.32 -6.03
CA THR A 306 4.74 12.27 -5.36
C THR A 306 5.23 13.65 -4.98
N ARG A 307 5.13 14.61 -5.91
CA ARG A 307 5.69 15.95 -5.70
C ARG A 307 4.93 16.65 -4.58
N GLU A 308 3.62 16.48 -4.54
CA GLU A 308 2.74 17.01 -3.51
C GLU A 308 2.99 16.32 -2.16
N SER A 309 3.13 14.99 -2.10
CA SER A 309 3.49 14.28 -0.87
C SER A 309 4.86 14.73 -0.34
N ILE A 310 5.89 14.84 -1.21
CA ILE A 310 7.23 15.34 -0.82
C ILE A 310 7.15 16.78 -0.30
N ALA A 311 6.43 17.65 -1.00
CA ALA A 311 6.26 19.05 -0.57
C ALA A 311 5.53 19.13 0.78
N PHE A 312 4.52 18.28 0.98
CA PHE A 312 3.77 18.20 2.23
C PHE A 312 4.67 17.75 3.39
N ALA A 313 5.44 16.66 3.22
CA ALA A 313 6.37 16.22 4.26
C ALA A 313 7.50 17.20 4.53
N HIS A 314 8.04 17.88 3.51
CA HIS A 314 9.03 18.93 3.72
C HIS A 314 8.47 20.07 4.59
N ARG A 315 7.21 20.45 4.37
CA ARG A 315 6.53 21.48 5.18
C ARG A 315 6.37 21.02 6.64
N LEU A 316 5.93 19.79 6.86
CA LEU A 316 5.75 19.24 8.20
C LEU A 316 7.08 19.00 8.94
N ALA A 317 8.13 18.56 8.24
CA ALA A 317 9.45 18.38 8.84
C ALA A 317 10.09 19.70 9.32
N ALA A 318 9.64 20.85 8.78
CA ALA A 318 10.07 22.18 9.20
C ALA A 318 9.19 22.78 10.31
N ALA A 319 8.06 22.16 10.64
CA ALA A 319 7.14 22.64 11.65
C ALA A 319 7.63 22.29 13.08
N LYS A 320 7.28 23.14 14.05
CA LYS A 320 7.73 22.99 15.44
C LYS A 320 6.73 22.28 16.36
N ASP A 321 5.44 22.27 15.98
CA ASP A 321 4.32 21.88 16.84
C ASP A 321 3.61 20.59 16.36
N THR A 322 4.35 19.69 15.68
CA THR A 322 3.81 18.39 15.23
C THR A 322 3.66 17.42 16.40
N PRO A 323 2.61 16.58 16.43
CA PRO A 323 2.41 15.63 17.51
C PRO A 323 3.51 14.56 17.55
N HIS A 324 3.59 13.85 18.67
CA HIS A 324 4.49 12.70 18.82
C HIS A 324 4.15 11.59 17.80
N GLY A 325 5.19 11.00 17.22
CA GLY A 325 5.09 9.94 16.22
C GLY A 325 6.17 10.06 15.16
N GLU A 326 6.46 8.96 14.48
CA GLU A 326 7.37 8.97 13.34
C GLU A 326 6.64 9.56 12.12
N LEU A 327 7.21 10.57 11.48
CA LEU A 327 6.67 11.14 10.23
C LEU A 327 7.22 10.34 9.02
N ARG A 328 6.35 9.83 8.13
CA ARG A 328 6.79 9.16 6.89
C ARG A 328 6.04 9.59 5.64
N LEU A 329 6.81 9.53 4.56
CA LEU A 329 6.41 9.73 3.17
C LEU A 329 6.10 8.39 2.50
N TRP A 330 5.05 8.36 1.69
CA TRP A 330 4.68 7.18 0.91
C TRP A 330 4.63 7.48 -0.59
N ARG A 331 5.65 7.05 -1.35
CA ARG A 331 5.58 6.78 -2.81
C ARG A 331 6.85 6.10 -3.37
N ILE A 332 6.69 5.10 -4.25
CA ILE A 332 7.55 4.90 -5.44
C ILE A 332 6.65 4.51 -6.63
N LYS A 333 6.57 5.38 -7.65
CA LYS A 333 6.43 4.96 -9.05
C LYS A 333 7.67 5.46 -9.80
N SER A 334 8.62 4.57 -10.07
CA SER A 334 9.85 4.93 -10.77
C SER A 334 9.63 4.94 -12.29
N LYS A 335 9.67 6.13 -12.88
CA LYS A 335 10.11 6.32 -14.28
C LYS A 335 11.17 7.41 -14.49
N CYS A 336 11.52 8.20 -13.47
CA CYS A 336 12.58 9.20 -13.60
C CYS A 336 13.48 9.23 -12.36
N GLY A 337 14.79 9.03 -12.59
CA GLY A 337 15.84 9.22 -11.60
C GLY A 337 16.06 10.70 -11.29
N ILE A 338 15.44 11.19 -10.22
CA ILE A 338 15.75 12.48 -9.62
C ILE A 338 16.49 12.21 -8.29
N PRO A 339 17.60 12.92 -7.99
CA PRO A 339 18.35 12.69 -6.75
C PRO A 339 17.50 13.09 -5.53
N LEU A 340 17.30 12.15 -4.58
CA LEU A 340 16.59 12.40 -3.32
C LEU A 340 17.44 13.29 -2.39
N LEU A 341 16.90 14.44 -2.00
CA LEU A 341 17.20 15.06 -0.71
C LEU A 341 16.89 14.04 0.39
N ARG A 342 17.75 13.97 1.42
CA ARG A 342 17.81 12.90 2.42
C ARG A 342 16.53 12.75 3.26
N PHE A 343 15.50 12.13 2.68
CA PHE A 343 14.39 11.46 3.34
C PHE A 343 14.52 9.98 2.94
N LYS A 344 15.09 9.16 3.82
CA LYS A 344 15.42 7.75 3.53
C LYS A 344 14.13 6.91 3.46
N PHE A 345 13.54 6.65 2.30
CA PHE A 345 12.49 5.62 2.19
C PHE A 345 12.50 4.93 0.82
N SER A 346 12.12 3.65 0.78
CA SER A 346 11.81 2.88 -0.42
C SER A 346 10.51 2.12 -0.21
N VAL A 347 9.50 2.42 -1.03
CA VAL A 347 8.19 1.75 -1.06
C VAL A 347 8.12 0.95 -2.36
N ILE A 348 7.52 -0.23 -2.38
CA ILE A 348 7.26 -0.91 -3.66
C ILE A 348 5.75 -1.09 -3.77
N GLU A 349 5.13 -0.28 -4.62
CA GLU A 349 3.73 -0.38 -5.01
C GLU A 349 3.67 -1.23 -6.28
N ILE A 350 3.07 -2.42 -6.22
CA ILE A 350 2.65 -3.13 -7.43
C ILE A 350 1.16 -2.84 -7.60
N VAL A 351 0.84 -1.90 -8.49
CA VAL A 351 -0.44 -1.91 -9.20
C VAL A 351 -0.27 -1.49 -10.66
#